data_AF-A0AAU4UC80-F1
#
_entry.id   AF-A0AAU4UC80-F1
#
_cell.length_a   1.000
_cell.length_b   1.000
_cell.length_c   1.000
_cell.angle_alpha   90.00
_cell.angle_beta   90.00
_cell.angle_gamma   90.00
#
_symmetry.space_group_name_H-M   'P 1'
#
loop_
_entity.id
_entity.type
_entity.pdbx_description
1 polymer ?
#
loop_
_entity_poly.entity_id
_entity_poly.type
_entity_poly.pdbx_seq_one_letter_code
_entity_poly.pdbx_strand_id
1 'polypeptide(L)'
;MTDETENSIDSGRGRFRKHLTWLIGILAGVAGIVAAVVGLWPDPDFTLKAWAERADAVCDDTNGEQADALRTAVDAWGNALSKFKAGTATVADFVETGDLYNKLAGVSDKQAGDLSDIQKPDRDSDEERVKVVISNFRAANRMIYAATEKLRAVDPNNPQVAVDGFNTKMKSYDKKAHTVNDGLSSLGANQCVPPVNY
;
A
#
# COMPACT_ATOMS: atom_id res chain seq x y z
N MET A 1 89.70 20.69 -17.53
CA MET A 1 89.48 19.57 -18.47
C MET A 1 90.27 18.41 -17.90
N THR A 2 89.72 17.30 -17.42
CA THR A 2 88.40 16.63 -17.50
C THR A 2 88.44 15.54 -16.44
N ASP A 3 87.36 15.34 -15.68
CA ASP A 3 86.99 14.16 -14.86
C ASP A 3 85.66 14.55 -14.17
N GLU A 4 84.59 13.78 -14.04
CA GLU A 4 84.25 12.39 -14.32
C GLU A 4 82.72 12.32 -14.53
N THR A 5 82.28 11.46 -15.44
CA THR A 5 80.96 10.81 -15.45
C THR A 5 81.04 9.67 -14.40
N GLU A 6 80.05 9.32 -13.58
CA GLU A 6 78.79 8.67 -13.90
C GLU A 6 78.07 8.26 -12.58
N ASN A 7 76.73 8.19 -12.65
CA ASN A 7 75.83 7.26 -11.95
C ASN A 7 75.74 7.19 -10.41
N SER A 8 74.55 7.50 -9.87
CA SER A 8 73.58 6.41 -9.65
C SER A 8 72.15 6.95 -9.46
N ILE A 9 71.29 6.49 -10.36
CA ILE A 9 69.83 6.46 -10.19
C ILE A 9 69.55 5.19 -9.39
N ASP A 10 69.28 5.30 -8.08
CA ASP A 10 68.38 4.37 -7.38
C ASP A 10 68.16 4.77 -5.91
N SER A 11 67.01 5.39 -5.60
CA SER A 11 66.43 5.29 -4.24
C SER A 11 64.95 5.71 -4.14
N GLY A 12 64.19 5.71 -5.24
CA GLY A 12 62.82 6.26 -5.26
C GLY A 12 61.68 5.35 -4.80
N ARG A 13 61.86 4.01 -4.73
CA ARG A 13 60.73 3.06 -4.63
C ARG A 13 60.48 2.42 -3.26
N GLY A 14 61.40 2.54 -2.30
CA GLY A 14 61.30 1.83 -1.01
C GLY A 14 60.49 2.55 0.08
N ARG A 15 60.43 3.89 0.06
CA ARG A 15 59.87 4.70 1.17
C ARG A 15 58.35 4.89 1.08
N PHE A 16 57.78 4.99 -0.12
CA PHE A 16 56.34 5.19 -0.31
C PHE A 16 55.48 3.98 0.08
N ARG A 17 56.03 2.76 -0.03
CA ARG A 17 55.28 1.53 0.31
C ARG A 17 55.04 1.35 1.81
N LYS A 18 55.86 1.92 2.69
CA LYS A 18 55.70 1.81 4.16
C LYS A 18 54.66 2.77 4.73
N HIS A 19 54.43 3.91 4.10
CA HIS A 19 53.42 4.88 4.54
C HIS A 19 51.99 4.50 4.10
N LEU A 20 51.85 3.80 2.97
CA LEU A 20 50.53 3.35 2.48
C LEU A 20 49.93 2.23 3.36
N THR A 21 50.75 1.29 3.83
CA THR A 21 50.30 0.20 4.71
C THR A 21 49.90 0.68 6.11
N TRP A 22 50.52 1.73 6.63
CA TRP A 22 50.12 2.35 7.89
C TRP A 22 48.77 3.10 7.76
N LEU A 23 48.55 3.81 6.64
CA LEU A 23 47.27 4.47 6.34
C LEU A 23 46.12 3.46 6.14
N ILE A 24 46.38 2.32 5.47
CA ILE A 24 45.38 1.26 5.26
C ILE A 24 45.02 0.57 6.60
N GLY A 25 45.99 0.35 7.48
CA GLY A 25 45.74 -0.22 8.81
C GLY A 25 44.86 0.66 9.71
N ILE A 26 45.04 1.99 9.64
CA ILE A 26 44.19 2.95 10.37
C ILE A 26 42.79 2.99 9.78
N LEU A 27 42.64 2.98 8.45
CA LEU A 27 41.33 2.96 7.78
C LEU A 27 40.54 1.67 8.09
N ALA A 28 41.20 0.51 8.14
CA ALA A 28 40.56 -0.75 8.53
C ALA A 28 40.13 -0.76 10.01
N GLY A 29 40.94 -0.18 10.90
CA GLY A 29 40.59 -0.01 12.32
C GLY A 29 39.39 0.91 12.53
N VAL A 30 39.30 2.02 11.77
CA VAL A 30 38.15 2.94 11.82
C VAL A 30 36.88 2.29 11.25
N ALA A 31 36.98 1.51 10.16
CA ALA A 31 35.84 0.78 9.62
C ALA A 31 35.29 -0.27 10.61
N GLY A 32 36.18 -0.98 11.33
CA GLY A 32 35.79 -1.93 12.38
C GLY A 32 35.10 -1.26 13.57
N ILE A 33 35.58 -0.08 14.00
CA ILE A 33 34.95 0.69 15.09
C ILE A 33 33.59 1.25 14.66
N VAL A 34 33.45 1.77 13.43
CA VAL A 34 32.16 2.25 12.93
C VAL A 34 31.14 1.12 12.83
N ALA A 35 31.54 -0.06 12.32
CA ALA A 35 30.65 -1.22 12.28
C ALA A 35 30.25 -1.71 13.68
N ALA A 36 31.18 -1.71 14.65
CA ALA A 36 30.87 -2.06 16.03
C ALA A 36 29.97 -1.03 16.73
N VAL A 37 30.15 0.26 16.45
CA VAL A 37 29.31 1.34 17.00
C VAL A 37 27.89 1.27 16.42
N VAL A 38 27.75 1.04 15.11
CA VAL A 38 26.44 0.87 14.46
C VAL A 38 25.75 -0.42 14.91
N GLY A 39 26.48 -1.52 15.10
CA GLY A 39 25.92 -2.78 15.60
C GLY A 39 25.56 -2.80 17.09
N LEU A 40 26.03 -1.81 17.86
CA LEU A 40 25.66 -1.61 19.27
C LEU A 40 24.55 -0.57 19.46
N TRP A 41 24.12 0.11 18.40
CA TRP A 41 22.99 1.00 18.47
C TRP A 41 21.69 0.20 18.37
N PRO A 42 20.74 0.40 19.31
CA PRO A 42 19.43 -0.19 19.15
C PRO A 42 18.86 0.27 17.81
N ASP A 43 18.25 -0.66 17.07
CA ASP A 43 17.54 -0.31 15.85
C ASP A 43 16.57 0.84 16.16
N PRO A 44 16.53 1.89 15.32
CA PRO A 44 15.66 3.02 15.59
C PRO A 44 14.21 2.56 15.64
N ASP A 45 13.45 3.08 16.59
CA ASP A 45 12.01 2.79 16.76
C ASP A 45 11.28 2.88 15.42
N PHE A 46 10.39 1.93 15.15
CA PHE A 46 9.55 1.97 13.97
C PHE A 46 8.51 3.07 14.13
N THR A 47 8.69 4.16 13.41
CA THR A 47 7.88 5.37 13.56
C THR A 47 6.58 5.32 12.73
N LEU A 48 5.60 6.16 13.12
CA LEU A 48 4.40 6.38 12.31
C LEU A 48 4.72 6.86 10.88
N LYS A 49 5.80 7.64 10.71
CA LYS A 49 6.25 8.08 9.38
C LYS A 49 6.72 6.90 8.52
N ALA A 50 7.51 6.00 9.09
CA ALA A 50 7.95 4.80 8.40
C ALA A 50 6.78 3.85 8.06
N TRP A 51 5.76 3.81 8.93
CA TRP A 51 4.51 3.12 8.62
C TRP A 51 3.79 3.75 7.43
N ALA A 52 3.63 5.07 7.43
CA ALA A 52 2.94 5.80 6.36
C ALA A 52 3.64 5.62 5.00
N GLU A 53 4.97 5.72 4.94
CA GLU A 53 5.74 5.48 3.70
C GLU A 53 5.52 4.07 3.14
N ARG A 54 5.39 3.05 4.00
CA ARG A 54 5.05 1.68 3.57
C ARG A 54 3.59 1.56 3.17
N ALA A 55 2.68 2.25 3.86
CA ALA A 55 1.27 2.27 3.51
C ALA A 55 1.05 2.88 2.13
N ASP A 56 1.77 3.96 1.81
CA ASP A 56 1.75 4.59 0.48
C ASP A 56 2.18 3.61 -0.61
N ALA A 57 3.24 2.84 -0.37
CA ALA A 57 3.68 1.82 -1.32
C ALA A 57 2.62 0.72 -1.56
N VAL A 58 1.90 0.30 -0.51
CA VAL A 58 0.77 -0.65 -0.64
C VAL A 58 -0.39 -0.03 -1.41
N CYS A 59 -0.71 1.23 -1.11
CA CYS A 59 -1.74 1.98 -1.82
C CYS A 59 -1.39 2.10 -3.32
N ASP A 60 -0.14 2.44 -3.67
CA ASP A 60 0.31 2.58 -5.04
C ASP A 60 0.34 1.25 -5.82
N ASP A 61 0.75 0.15 -5.19
CA ASP A 61 0.79 -1.19 -5.81
C ASP A 61 -0.62 -1.66 -6.23
N THR A 62 -1.61 -1.35 -5.42
CA THR A 62 -3.00 -1.81 -5.61
C THR A 62 -3.88 -0.82 -6.38
N ASN A 63 -3.46 0.45 -6.50
CA ASN A 63 -4.30 1.53 -7.07
C ASN A 63 -4.77 1.23 -8.50
N GLY A 64 -3.88 0.72 -9.36
CA GLY A 64 -4.24 0.40 -10.74
C GLY A 64 -5.30 -0.69 -10.85
N GLU A 65 -5.08 -1.81 -10.16
CA GLU A 65 -6.02 -2.94 -10.15
C GLU A 65 -7.36 -2.57 -9.52
N GLN A 66 -7.33 -1.79 -8.43
CA GLN A 66 -8.52 -1.35 -7.73
C GLN A 66 -9.33 -0.35 -8.56
N ALA A 67 -8.68 0.61 -9.22
CA ALA A 67 -9.33 1.55 -10.11
C ALA A 67 -10.01 0.84 -11.30
N ASP A 68 -9.35 -0.15 -11.90
CA ASP A 68 -9.92 -0.93 -12.99
C ASP A 68 -11.09 -1.81 -12.52
N ALA A 69 -10.96 -2.46 -11.37
CA ALA A 69 -12.04 -3.25 -10.78
C ALA A 69 -13.25 -2.37 -10.45
N LEU A 70 -13.03 -1.20 -9.86
CA LEU A 70 -14.08 -0.24 -9.54
C LEU A 70 -14.78 0.27 -10.80
N ARG A 71 -14.02 0.75 -11.78
CA ARG A 71 -14.57 1.26 -13.04
C ARG A 71 -15.45 0.20 -13.71
N THR A 72 -14.95 -1.03 -13.82
CA THR A 72 -15.69 -2.13 -14.43
C THR A 72 -16.98 -2.45 -13.65
N ALA A 73 -16.94 -2.46 -12.32
CA ALA A 73 -18.11 -2.70 -11.49
C ALA A 73 -19.16 -1.57 -11.58
N VAL A 74 -18.71 -0.31 -11.62
CA VAL A 74 -19.58 0.87 -11.80
C VAL A 74 -20.21 0.89 -13.19
N ASP A 75 -19.46 0.60 -14.24
CA ASP A 75 -19.96 0.51 -15.61
C ASP A 75 -21.04 -0.59 -15.73
N ALA A 76 -20.79 -1.76 -15.15
CA ALA A 76 -21.76 -2.85 -15.10
C ALA A 76 -23.03 -2.47 -14.34
N TRP A 77 -22.90 -1.77 -13.20
CA TRP A 77 -24.04 -1.27 -12.46
C TRP A 77 -24.85 -0.24 -13.24
N GLY A 78 -24.18 0.70 -13.92
CA GLY A 78 -24.84 1.66 -14.80
C GLY A 78 -25.66 0.98 -15.89
N ASN A 79 -25.11 -0.08 -16.50
CA ASN A 79 -25.78 -0.89 -17.52
C ASN A 79 -26.97 -1.67 -16.94
N ALA A 80 -26.78 -2.37 -15.82
CA ALA A 80 -27.85 -3.13 -15.15
C ALA A 80 -29.00 -2.21 -14.71
N LEU A 81 -28.68 -1.04 -14.15
CA LEU A 81 -29.66 -0.04 -13.72
C LEU A 81 -30.40 0.56 -14.92
N SER A 82 -29.71 0.81 -16.03
CA SER A 82 -30.32 1.29 -17.28
C SER A 82 -31.32 0.27 -17.83
N LYS A 83 -30.91 -1.00 -17.95
CA LYS A 83 -31.79 -2.11 -18.36
C LYS A 83 -32.97 -2.28 -17.40
N PHE A 84 -32.74 -2.10 -16.10
CA PHE A 84 -33.80 -2.20 -15.09
C PHE A 84 -34.86 -1.12 -15.29
N LYS A 85 -34.44 0.14 -15.48
CA LYS A 85 -35.34 1.26 -15.78
C LYS A 85 -36.09 1.09 -17.10
N ALA A 86 -35.47 0.43 -18.08
CA ALA A 86 -36.11 0.10 -19.36
C ALA A 86 -37.04 -1.14 -19.28
N GLY A 87 -37.09 -1.85 -18.14
CA GLY A 87 -37.86 -3.08 -17.99
C GLY A 87 -37.28 -4.29 -18.72
N THR A 88 -36.00 -4.23 -19.11
CA THR A 88 -35.31 -5.29 -19.87
C THR A 88 -34.19 -5.97 -19.09
N ALA A 89 -33.99 -5.62 -17.81
CA ALA A 89 -32.99 -6.27 -16.97
C ALA A 89 -33.38 -7.72 -16.68
N THR A 90 -32.37 -8.58 -16.66
CA THR A 90 -32.46 -9.98 -16.30
C THR A 90 -31.78 -10.21 -14.95
N VAL A 91 -32.07 -11.34 -14.31
CA VAL A 91 -31.34 -11.80 -13.11
C VAL A 91 -29.83 -11.86 -13.37
N ALA A 92 -29.43 -12.28 -14.58
CA ALA A 92 -28.03 -12.39 -14.96
C ALA A 92 -27.30 -11.04 -14.94
N ASP A 93 -27.95 -9.95 -15.36
CA ASP A 93 -27.35 -8.60 -15.34
C ASP A 93 -26.97 -8.16 -13.90
N PHE A 94 -27.82 -8.50 -12.92
CA PHE A 94 -27.56 -8.20 -11.51
C PHE A 94 -26.49 -9.12 -10.92
N VAL A 95 -26.53 -10.43 -11.22
CA VAL A 95 -25.52 -11.38 -10.76
C VAL A 95 -24.14 -11.01 -11.29
N GLU A 96 -24.01 -10.70 -12.58
CA GLU A 96 -22.76 -10.24 -13.20
C GLU A 96 -22.22 -8.98 -12.52
N THR A 97 -23.09 -8.00 -12.28
CA THR A 97 -22.70 -6.79 -11.54
C THR A 97 -22.23 -7.14 -10.13
N GLY A 98 -22.94 -8.02 -9.43
CA GLY A 98 -22.55 -8.52 -8.10
C GLY A 98 -21.18 -9.20 -8.10
N ASP A 99 -20.86 -9.99 -9.13
CA ASP A 99 -19.56 -10.66 -9.26
C ASP A 99 -18.42 -9.66 -9.47
N LEU A 100 -18.65 -8.58 -10.20
CA LEU A 100 -17.66 -7.52 -10.41
C LEU A 100 -17.40 -6.72 -9.13
N TYR A 101 -18.43 -6.38 -8.35
CA TYR A 101 -18.24 -5.78 -7.03
C TYR A 101 -17.57 -6.74 -6.05
N ASN A 102 -17.81 -8.06 -6.17
CA ASN A 102 -17.13 -9.06 -5.35
C ASN A 102 -15.64 -9.14 -5.70
N LYS A 103 -15.28 -8.99 -6.98
CA LYS A 103 -13.88 -8.85 -7.40
C LYS A 103 -13.23 -7.59 -6.81
N LEU A 104 -13.92 -6.44 -6.87
CA LEU A 104 -13.46 -5.20 -6.22
C LEU A 104 -13.22 -5.42 -4.71
N ALA A 105 -14.15 -6.09 -4.02
CA ALA A 105 -14.00 -6.42 -2.60
C ALA A 105 -12.76 -7.28 -2.33
N GLY A 106 -12.45 -8.24 -3.20
CA GLY A 106 -11.24 -9.07 -3.11
C GLY A 106 -9.94 -8.28 -3.24
N VAL A 107 -9.87 -7.35 -4.20
CA VAL A 107 -8.70 -6.44 -4.35
C VAL A 107 -8.56 -5.55 -3.11
N SER A 108 -9.68 -5.00 -2.63
CA SER A 108 -9.76 -4.17 -1.43
C SER A 108 -9.37 -4.93 -0.16
N ASP A 109 -9.68 -6.23 -0.08
CA ASP A 109 -9.28 -7.10 1.04
C ASP A 109 -7.79 -7.41 1.03
N LYS A 110 -7.21 -7.66 -0.16
CA LYS A 110 -5.76 -7.82 -0.31
C LYS A 110 -5.05 -6.57 0.21
N GLN A 111 -5.46 -5.38 -0.23
CA GLN A 111 -4.89 -4.11 0.23
C GLN A 111 -5.01 -3.94 1.76
N ALA A 112 -6.16 -4.26 2.34
CA ALA A 112 -6.34 -4.22 3.81
C ALA A 112 -5.48 -5.26 4.55
N GLY A 113 -5.19 -6.39 3.91
CA GLY A 113 -4.24 -7.40 4.38
C GLY A 113 -2.81 -6.86 4.36
N ASP A 114 -2.38 -6.33 3.22
CA ASP A 114 -1.05 -5.77 3.03
C ASP A 114 -0.78 -4.62 4.02
N LEU A 115 -1.74 -3.70 4.25
CA LEU A 115 -1.67 -2.66 5.29
C LEU A 115 -1.60 -3.23 6.72
N SER A 116 -2.27 -4.37 6.94
CA SER A 116 -2.24 -5.07 8.22
C SER A 116 -0.87 -5.68 8.51
N ASP A 117 -0.17 -6.13 7.49
CA ASP A 117 1.12 -6.83 7.59
C ASP A 117 2.31 -5.85 7.75
N ILE A 118 2.11 -4.55 7.49
CA ILE A 118 3.08 -3.53 7.86
C ILE A 118 3.27 -3.54 9.39
N GLN A 119 4.53 -3.66 9.82
CA GLN A 119 4.98 -3.45 11.20
C GLN A 119 4.26 -2.24 11.82
N LYS A 120 3.71 -2.39 13.04
CA LYS A 120 3.02 -1.28 13.69
C LYS A 120 4.02 -0.31 14.33
N PRO A 121 3.69 0.99 14.42
CA PRO A 121 4.53 1.93 15.14
C PRO A 121 4.72 1.51 16.60
N ASP A 122 5.91 1.72 17.16
CA ASP A 122 6.22 1.27 18.53
C ASP A 122 5.51 2.09 19.62
N ARG A 123 4.99 3.27 19.26
CA ARG A 123 4.19 4.09 20.16
C ARG A 123 2.76 3.56 20.20
N ASP A 124 2.31 3.07 21.36
CA ASP A 124 0.96 2.51 21.60
C ASP A 124 -0.19 3.34 21.00
N SER A 125 -0.14 4.68 21.14
CA SER A 125 -1.19 5.54 20.61
C SER A 125 -1.27 5.54 19.08
N ASP A 126 -0.13 5.38 18.41
CA ASP A 126 -0.07 5.34 16.94
C ASP A 126 -0.39 3.94 16.43
N GLU A 127 0.05 2.89 17.13
CA GLU A 127 -0.38 1.51 16.88
C GLU A 127 -1.90 1.38 16.91
N GLU A 128 -2.56 1.91 17.95
CA GLU A 128 -4.01 1.82 18.08
C GLU A 128 -4.73 2.56 16.95
N ARG A 129 -4.24 3.75 16.58
CA ARG A 129 -4.81 4.49 15.45
C ARG A 129 -4.68 3.71 14.14
N VAL A 130 -3.54 3.07 13.88
CA VAL A 130 -3.34 2.20 12.71
C VAL A 130 -4.32 1.03 12.73
N LYS A 131 -4.48 0.35 13.87
CA LYS A 131 -5.45 -0.77 14.03
C LYS A 131 -6.88 -0.33 13.73
N VAL A 132 -7.29 0.84 14.22
CA VAL A 132 -8.63 1.40 13.98
C VAL A 132 -8.84 1.65 12.48
N VAL A 133 -7.86 2.22 11.77
CA VAL A 133 -7.97 2.47 10.33
C VAL A 133 -8.10 1.17 9.54
N ILE A 134 -7.26 0.16 9.82
CA ILE A 134 -7.34 -1.16 9.16
C ILE A 134 -8.67 -1.85 9.47
N SER A 135 -9.16 -1.76 10.71
CA SER A 135 -10.46 -2.31 11.10
C SER A 135 -11.61 -1.63 10.34
N ASN A 136 -11.55 -0.31 10.19
CA ASN A 136 -12.51 0.46 9.40
C ASN A 136 -12.45 0.08 7.91
N PHE A 137 -11.26 -0.18 7.39
CA PHE A 137 -11.04 -0.65 6.03
C PHE A 137 -11.77 -1.97 5.79
N ARG A 138 -11.49 -2.98 6.62
CA ARG A 138 -12.17 -4.29 6.54
C ARG A 138 -13.68 -4.16 6.71
N ALA A 139 -14.14 -3.21 7.54
CA ALA A 139 -15.56 -2.94 7.70
C ALA A 139 -16.20 -2.34 6.44
N ALA A 140 -15.49 -1.48 5.71
CA ALA A 140 -15.94 -0.99 4.40
C ALA A 140 -16.05 -2.16 3.41
N ASN A 141 -15.04 -3.03 3.31
CA ASN A 141 -15.05 -4.19 2.40
C ASN A 141 -16.24 -5.13 2.65
N ARG A 142 -16.58 -5.39 3.92
CA ARG A 142 -17.79 -6.15 4.29
C ARG A 142 -19.08 -5.54 3.74
N MET A 143 -19.14 -4.22 3.55
CA MET A 143 -20.30 -3.56 2.95
C MET A 143 -20.39 -3.84 1.45
N ILE A 144 -19.25 -3.93 0.73
CA ILE A 144 -19.25 -4.35 -0.68
C ILE A 144 -19.76 -5.78 -0.79
N TYR A 145 -19.25 -6.72 0.01
CA TYR A 145 -19.76 -8.10 0.01
C TYR A 145 -21.27 -8.17 0.29
N ALA A 146 -21.73 -7.47 1.33
CA ALA A 146 -23.15 -7.41 1.64
C ALA A 146 -23.99 -6.78 0.51
N ALA A 147 -23.43 -5.83 -0.25
CA ALA A 147 -24.08 -5.27 -1.44
C ALA A 147 -24.16 -6.33 -2.56
N THR A 148 -23.10 -7.08 -2.79
CA THR A 148 -23.04 -8.14 -3.83
C THR A 148 -24.06 -9.24 -3.56
N GLU A 149 -24.26 -9.61 -2.29
CA GLU A 149 -25.29 -10.57 -1.88
C GLU A 149 -26.70 -10.10 -2.24
N LYS A 150 -26.98 -8.78 -2.18
CA LYS A 150 -28.27 -8.23 -2.58
C LYS A 150 -28.53 -8.42 -4.08
N LEU A 151 -27.51 -8.20 -4.91
CA LEU A 151 -27.63 -8.36 -6.36
C LEU A 151 -27.73 -9.83 -6.75
N ARG A 152 -26.96 -10.72 -6.11
CA ARG A 152 -27.00 -12.17 -6.39
C ARG A 152 -28.31 -12.83 -5.95
N ALA A 153 -28.98 -12.28 -4.93
CA ALA A 153 -30.25 -12.77 -4.42
C ALA A 153 -31.47 -12.04 -5.02
N VAL A 154 -31.35 -11.50 -6.23
CA VAL A 154 -32.43 -10.75 -6.89
C VAL A 154 -33.65 -11.65 -7.15
N ASP A 155 -34.83 -11.20 -6.74
CA ASP A 155 -36.11 -11.78 -7.11
C ASP A 155 -36.54 -11.20 -8.47
N PRO A 156 -36.71 -12.01 -9.54
CA PRO A 156 -37.17 -11.51 -10.83
C PRO A 156 -38.55 -10.84 -10.78
N ASN A 157 -39.38 -11.17 -9.79
CA ASN A 157 -40.70 -10.55 -9.61
C ASN A 157 -40.62 -9.22 -8.84
N ASN A 158 -39.52 -8.97 -8.11
CA ASN A 158 -39.32 -7.75 -7.34
C ASN A 158 -37.83 -7.33 -7.30
N PRO A 159 -37.23 -7.02 -8.47
CA PRO A 159 -35.81 -6.64 -8.55
C PRO A 159 -35.49 -5.33 -7.83
N GLN A 160 -36.50 -4.48 -7.58
CA GLN A 160 -36.34 -3.21 -6.85
C GLN A 160 -35.76 -3.42 -5.45
N VAL A 161 -36.13 -4.50 -4.75
CA VAL A 161 -35.60 -4.81 -3.41
C VAL A 161 -34.08 -5.05 -3.45
N ALA A 162 -33.58 -5.71 -4.49
CA ALA A 162 -32.15 -5.92 -4.69
C ALA A 162 -31.43 -4.61 -5.00
N VAL A 163 -32.01 -3.78 -5.89
CA VAL A 163 -31.49 -2.45 -6.26
C VAL A 163 -31.39 -1.53 -5.04
N ASP A 164 -32.45 -1.44 -4.23
CA ASP A 164 -32.47 -0.59 -3.03
C ASP A 164 -31.52 -1.10 -1.95
N GLY A 165 -31.48 -2.43 -1.77
CA GLY A 165 -30.55 -3.08 -0.85
C GLY A 165 -29.09 -2.81 -1.22
N PHE A 166 -28.76 -2.96 -2.51
CA PHE A 166 -27.45 -2.67 -3.06
C PHE A 166 -27.07 -1.20 -2.84
N ASN A 167 -27.92 -0.25 -3.28
CA ASN A 167 -27.68 1.18 -3.14
C ASN A 167 -27.47 1.61 -1.69
N THR A 168 -28.26 1.04 -0.76
CA THR A 168 -28.13 1.32 0.67
C THR A 168 -26.77 0.87 1.23
N LYS A 169 -26.29 -0.30 0.80
CA LYS A 169 -24.98 -0.81 1.20
C LYS A 169 -23.84 -0.03 0.56
N MET A 170 -23.96 0.36 -0.71
CA MET A 170 -22.95 1.21 -1.37
C MET A 170 -22.86 2.61 -0.78
N LYS A 171 -23.98 3.21 -0.35
CA LYS A 171 -23.97 4.44 0.48
C LYS A 171 -23.25 4.29 1.81
N SER A 172 -23.45 3.14 2.45
CA SER A 172 -22.75 2.85 3.71
C SER A 172 -21.25 2.67 3.47
N TYR A 173 -20.88 1.97 2.38
CA TYR A 173 -19.50 1.81 1.94
C TYR A 173 -18.83 3.15 1.72
N ASP A 174 -19.43 4.02 0.92
CA ASP A 174 -18.84 5.31 0.53
C ASP A 174 -18.53 6.20 1.75
N LYS A 175 -19.49 6.30 2.68
CA LYS A 175 -19.27 6.98 3.97
C LYS A 175 -18.10 6.37 4.76
N LYS A 176 -17.97 5.05 4.73
CA LYS A 176 -16.91 4.33 5.44
C LYS A 176 -15.57 4.47 4.74
N ALA A 177 -15.53 4.46 3.41
CA ALA A 177 -14.36 4.71 2.58
C ALA A 177 -13.78 6.09 2.87
N HIS A 178 -14.62 7.12 2.97
CA HIS A 178 -14.20 8.45 3.45
C HIS A 178 -13.56 8.39 4.83
N THR A 179 -14.19 7.70 5.79
CA THR A 179 -13.62 7.54 7.15
C THR A 179 -12.25 6.86 7.13
N VAL A 180 -12.04 5.90 6.22
CA VAL A 180 -10.75 5.21 6.06
C VAL A 180 -9.71 6.15 5.46
N ASN A 181 -10.05 6.87 4.39
CA ASN A 181 -9.17 7.83 3.74
C ASN A 181 -8.77 8.98 4.68
N ASP A 182 -9.70 9.50 5.47
CA ASP A 182 -9.43 10.51 6.51
C ASP A 182 -8.49 9.94 7.57
N GLY A 183 -8.72 8.67 7.96
CA GLY A 183 -7.86 7.94 8.88
C GLY A 183 -6.43 7.79 8.36
N LEU A 184 -6.25 7.31 7.13
CA LEU A 184 -4.96 7.19 6.45
C LEU A 184 -4.26 8.55 6.35
N SER A 185 -4.98 9.58 5.91
CA SER A 185 -4.46 10.95 5.80
C SER A 185 -3.99 11.48 7.16
N SER A 186 -4.73 11.22 8.24
CA SER A 186 -4.34 11.62 9.60
C SER A 186 -3.09 10.90 10.12
N LEU A 187 -2.77 9.74 9.55
CA LEU A 187 -1.58 8.94 9.84
C LEU A 187 -0.40 9.32 8.93
N GLY A 188 -0.61 10.23 7.97
CA GLY A 188 0.40 10.69 7.03
C GLY A 188 0.52 9.84 5.76
N ALA A 189 -0.42 8.90 5.53
CA ALA A 189 -0.48 8.07 4.34
C ALA A 189 -1.49 8.63 3.31
N ASN A 190 -1.30 8.25 2.05
CA ASN A 190 -2.15 8.56 0.92
C ASN A 190 -3.54 7.91 1.06
N GLN A 191 -4.50 8.54 0.40
CA GLN A 191 -5.85 7.98 0.26
C GLN A 191 -5.81 6.85 -0.77
N CYS A 192 -6.34 5.69 -0.41
CA CYS A 192 -6.31 4.55 -1.32
C CYS A 192 -7.53 3.65 -1.23
N VAL A 193 -8.62 4.16 -0.65
CA VAL A 193 -9.96 3.59 -0.86
C VAL A 193 -10.70 4.47 -1.85
N PRO A 194 -11.01 4.02 -3.06
CA PRO A 194 -11.67 4.87 -4.03
C PRO A 194 -13.14 5.11 -3.63
N PRO A 195 -13.64 6.34 -3.73
CA PRO A 195 -15.05 6.62 -3.54
C PRO A 195 -15.86 5.99 -4.68
N VAL A 196 -17.09 5.54 -4.38
CA VAL A 196 -18.00 5.07 -5.43
C VAL A 196 -18.99 6.20 -5.67
N ASN A 197 -18.71 7.01 -6.68
CA ASN A 197 -19.69 7.99 -7.16
C ASN A 197 -20.70 7.24 -8.04
N TYR A 198 -21.93 7.04 -7.54
CA TYR A 198 -23.06 6.42 -8.25
C TYR A 198 -24.21 7.40 -8.46
#